data_AF-A0AAN4Z106-F1
#
_entry.id   AF-A0AAN4Z106-F1
#
_cell.length_a   1.000
_cell.length_b   1.000
_cell.length_c   1.000
_cell.angle_alpha   90.00
_cell.angle_beta   90.00
_cell.angle_gamma   90.00
#
_symmetry.space_group_name_H-M   'P 1'
#
loop_
_entity.id
_entity.type
_entity.pdbx_description
1 polymer ?
#
loop_
_entity_poly.entity_id
_entity_poly.type
_entity_poly.pdbx_seq_one_letter_code
_entity_poly.pdbx_strand_id
1 'polypeptide(L)'
;MQSMSLEDVKAHLVKIIHECVKQTESKPKPITLERGFATIPLRGIDVPFHSTFLRSGVKPFRSFLLKKINKNTIDPSKLVGKYIPNVTARPFELTKEYFEDVYRLTNSPRIANILANWEKYEEESENVSRGGGGTSA
;
A
#
# COMPACT_ATOMS: atom_id res chain seq x y z
N MET A 1 0.38 35.52 17.54
CA MET A 1 -0.13 34.15 17.77
C MET A 1 0.57 33.62 19.02
N GLN A 2 -0.16 33.26 20.07
CA GLN A 2 0.46 32.61 21.23
C GLN A 2 0.84 31.18 20.85
N SER A 3 2.11 30.81 21.03
CA SER A 3 2.61 29.46 20.81
C SER A 3 2.53 28.65 22.10
N MET A 4 2.00 27.45 22.02
CA MET A 4 1.98 26.46 23.10
C MET A 4 3.10 25.43 22.90
N SER A 5 3.49 24.71 23.96
CA SER A 5 4.36 23.54 23.82
C SER A 5 3.63 22.36 23.15
N LEU A 6 4.38 21.41 22.57
CA LEU A 6 3.78 20.23 21.95
C LEU A 6 3.05 19.36 22.98
N GLU A 7 3.58 19.30 24.19
CA GLU A 7 3.01 18.60 25.33
C GLU A 7 1.67 19.20 25.73
N ASP A 8 1.59 20.52 25.83
CA ASP A 8 0.35 21.22 26.18
C ASP A 8 -0.72 21.07 25.09
N VAL A 9 -0.32 21.15 23.81
CA VAL A 9 -1.22 20.90 22.67
C VAL A 9 -1.77 19.48 22.71
N LYS A 10 -0.91 18.49 22.97
CA LYS A 10 -1.33 17.08 23.09
C LYS A 10 -2.31 16.91 24.25
N ALA A 11 -2.04 17.49 25.42
CA ALA A 11 -2.92 17.41 26.58
C ALA A 11 -4.29 18.02 26.30
N HIS A 12 -4.34 19.19 25.65
CA HIS A 12 -5.58 19.83 25.25
C HIS A 12 -6.37 18.99 24.22
N LEU A 13 -5.68 18.44 23.22
CA LEU A 13 -6.31 17.60 22.21
C LEU A 13 -6.93 16.34 22.84
N VAL A 14 -6.21 15.67 23.75
CA VAL A 14 -6.70 14.48 24.45
C VAL A 14 -7.97 14.81 25.26
N LYS A 15 -8.02 15.97 25.91
CA LYS A 15 -9.21 16.41 26.64
C LYS A 15 -10.43 16.55 25.71
N ILE A 16 -10.25 17.15 24.52
CA ILE A 16 -11.32 17.29 23.52
C ILE A 16 -11.78 15.91 23.04
N ILE A 17 -10.83 15.02 22.71
CA ILE A 17 -11.13 13.65 22.24
C ILE A 17 -11.94 12.87 23.28
N HIS A 18 -11.54 12.90 24.56
CA HIS A 18 -12.25 12.17 25.62
C HIS A 18 -13.71 12.62 25.76
N GLU A 19 -13.99 13.90 25.62
CA GLU A 19 -15.36 14.41 25.66
C GLU A 19 -16.18 13.90 24.46
N CYS A 20 -15.62 13.93 23.24
CA CYS A 20 -16.27 13.38 22.06
C CYS A 20 -16.49 11.85 22.15
N VAL A 21 -15.54 11.11 22.76
CA VAL A 21 -15.67 9.66 22.98
C VAL A 21 -16.85 9.37 23.91
N LYS A 22 -16.97 10.06 25.04
CA LYS A 22 -18.11 9.88 25.97
C LYS A 22 -19.46 10.10 25.27
N GLN A 23 -19.55 11.15 24.45
CA GLN A 23 -20.76 11.44 23.67
C GLN A 23 -21.04 10.41 22.58
N THR A 24 -20.00 9.72 22.08
CA THR A 24 -20.15 8.66 21.07
C THR A 24 -20.56 7.34 21.71
N GLU A 25 -20.01 7.02 22.88
CA GLU A 25 -20.30 5.79 23.62
C GLU A 25 -21.72 5.73 24.19
N SER A 26 -22.35 6.88 24.45
CA SER A 26 -23.75 6.96 24.87
C SER A 26 -24.76 6.69 23.75
N LYS A 27 -24.32 6.66 22.48
CA LYS A 27 -25.20 6.40 21.32
C LYS A 27 -25.50 4.91 21.17
N PRO A 28 -26.72 4.54 20.71
CA PRO A 28 -27.04 3.14 20.42
C PRO A 28 -26.14 2.58 19.31
N LYS A 29 -25.75 1.31 19.44
CA LYS A 29 -24.95 0.58 18.44
C LYS A 29 -25.86 -0.30 17.57
N PRO A 30 -25.62 -0.42 16.25
CA PRO A 30 -24.55 0.21 15.48
C PRO A 30 -24.77 1.71 15.29
N ILE A 31 -23.67 2.48 15.37
CA ILE A 31 -23.73 3.95 15.26
C ILE A 31 -24.09 4.34 13.83
N THR A 32 -25.11 5.16 13.67
CA THR A 32 -25.40 5.83 12.40
C THR A 32 -24.56 7.11 12.30
N LEU A 33 -23.69 7.18 11.29
CA LEU A 33 -22.84 8.34 11.07
C LEU A 33 -23.65 9.49 10.44
N GLU A 34 -23.51 10.68 11.02
CA GLU A 34 -24.15 11.92 10.57
C GLU A 34 -23.16 12.81 9.81
N ARG A 35 -23.68 13.69 8.95
CA ARG A 35 -22.88 14.71 8.25
C ARG A 35 -22.41 15.75 9.26
N GLY A 36 -21.10 16.00 9.33
CA GLY A 36 -20.53 17.08 10.12
C GLY A 36 -20.26 18.34 9.29
N PHE A 37 -19.75 19.39 9.93
CA PHE A 37 -19.35 20.63 9.25
C PHE A 37 -18.26 20.41 8.20
N ALA A 38 -17.33 19.49 8.47
CA ALA A 38 -16.19 19.18 7.62
C ALA A 38 -16.10 17.69 7.23
N THR A 39 -17.15 16.90 7.50
CA THR A 39 -17.16 15.45 7.25
C THR A 39 -18.44 15.00 6.57
N ILE A 40 -18.29 14.11 5.58
CA ILE A 40 -19.40 13.52 4.83
C ILE A 40 -19.26 11.99 4.91
N PRO A 41 -20.17 11.28 5.60
CA PRO A 41 -20.14 9.83 5.64
C PRO A 41 -20.39 9.21 4.26
N LEU A 42 -19.60 8.20 3.89
CA LEU A 42 -19.82 7.40 2.69
C LEU A 42 -20.89 6.35 2.97
N ARG A 43 -22.15 6.67 2.64
CA ARG A 43 -23.29 5.77 2.87
C ARG A 43 -23.16 4.50 2.02
N GLY A 44 -23.40 3.35 2.63
CA GLY A 44 -23.34 2.04 1.97
C GLY A 44 -21.96 1.39 1.92
N ILE A 45 -20.92 2.04 2.48
CA ILE A 45 -19.59 1.44 2.64
C ILE A 45 -19.39 1.07 4.12
N ASP A 46 -19.31 -0.23 4.39
CA ASP A 46 -19.15 -0.82 5.72
C ASP A 46 -17.78 -1.47 5.93
N VAL A 47 -17.03 -1.71 4.84
CA VAL A 47 -15.69 -2.31 4.87
C VAL A 47 -14.60 -1.22 4.81
N PRO A 48 -13.64 -1.19 5.75
CA PRO A 48 -12.56 -0.20 5.77
C PRO A 48 -11.45 -0.57 4.76
N PHE A 49 -11.71 -0.37 3.47
CA PHE A 49 -10.73 -0.61 2.42
C PHE A 49 -9.44 0.20 2.63
N HIS A 50 -8.32 -0.34 2.16
CA HIS A 50 -6.97 0.24 2.32
C HIS A 50 -6.47 0.41 3.77
N SER A 51 -7.28 0.07 4.78
CA SER A 51 -6.83 0.06 6.16
C SER A 51 -6.00 -1.20 6.48
N THR A 52 -5.20 -1.11 7.55
CA THR A 52 -4.46 -2.25 8.09
C THR A 52 -5.36 -3.37 8.63
N PHE A 53 -6.66 -3.09 8.85
CA PHE A 53 -7.65 -4.08 9.28
C PHE A 53 -7.76 -5.24 8.29
N LEU A 54 -7.67 -4.96 6.97
CA LEU A 54 -7.77 -5.98 5.93
C LEU A 54 -6.44 -6.69 5.61
N ARG A 55 -5.36 -6.40 6.36
CA ARG A 55 -4.02 -6.93 6.07
C ARG A 55 -3.95 -8.46 6.16
N SER A 56 -4.75 -9.08 7.03
CA SER A 56 -4.85 -10.54 7.16
C SER A 56 -5.36 -11.22 5.87
N GLY A 57 -6.21 -10.54 5.11
CA GLY A 57 -6.75 -11.03 3.83
C GLY A 57 -5.79 -10.95 2.64
N VAL A 58 -4.65 -10.26 2.77
CA VAL A 58 -3.72 -10.04 1.65
C VAL A 58 -3.04 -11.34 1.19
N LYS A 59 -2.74 -12.26 2.11
CA LYS A 59 -2.09 -13.55 1.77
C LYS A 59 -2.94 -14.40 0.83
N PRO A 60 -4.22 -14.73 1.14
CA PRO A 60 -5.07 -15.50 0.22
C PRO A 60 -5.35 -14.74 -1.08
N PHE A 61 -5.58 -13.42 -1.02
CA PHE A 61 -5.83 -12.62 -2.23
C PHE A 61 -4.63 -12.60 -3.18
N ARG A 62 -3.40 -12.51 -2.64
CA ARG A 62 -2.17 -12.64 -3.43
C ARG A 62 -2.07 -14.00 -4.11
N SER A 63 -2.38 -15.09 -3.40
CA SER A 63 -2.38 -16.43 -3.99
C SER A 63 -3.40 -16.55 -5.13
N PHE A 64 -4.54 -15.89 -5.01
CA PHE A 64 -5.53 -15.80 -6.08
C PHE A 64 -4.99 -15.02 -7.29
N LEU A 65 -4.36 -13.85 -7.08
CA LEU A 65 -3.74 -13.07 -8.15
C LEU A 65 -2.67 -13.85 -8.90
N LEU A 66 -1.83 -14.62 -8.20
CA LEU A 66 -0.80 -15.46 -8.83
C LEU A 66 -1.38 -16.55 -9.75
N LYS A 67 -2.61 -17.01 -9.49
CA LYS A 67 -3.31 -17.98 -10.36
C LYS A 67 -3.98 -17.31 -11.55
N LYS A 68 -4.41 -16.05 -11.40
CA LYS A 68 -5.19 -15.33 -12.42
C LYS A 68 -4.33 -14.50 -13.37
N ILE A 69 -3.21 -13.97 -12.90
CA ILE A 69 -2.27 -13.20 -13.70
C ILE A 69 -1.22 -14.16 -14.25
N ASN A 70 -1.27 -14.39 -15.56
CA ASN A 70 -0.26 -15.19 -16.25
C ASN A 70 1.03 -14.36 -16.38
N LYS A 71 2.17 -14.94 -16.01
CA LYS A 71 3.47 -14.25 -16.12
C LYS A 71 3.81 -13.90 -17.57
N ASN A 72 3.43 -14.75 -18.52
CA ASN A 72 3.75 -14.58 -19.94
C ASN A 72 2.95 -13.45 -20.60
N THR A 73 1.92 -12.92 -19.93
CA THR A 73 1.12 -11.81 -20.44
C THR A 73 1.58 -10.46 -19.90
N ILE A 74 2.60 -10.43 -19.03
CA ILE A 74 3.13 -9.19 -18.45
C ILE A 74 4.31 -8.72 -19.30
N ASP A 75 4.16 -7.55 -19.89
CA ASP A 75 5.23 -6.85 -20.60
C ASP A 75 5.74 -5.68 -19.73
N PRO A 76 6.94 -5.78 -19.12
CA PRO A 76 7.47 -4.73 -18.26
C PRO A 76 7.64 -3.37 -18.95
N SER A 77 7.87 -3.34 -20.27
CA SER A 77 8.10 -2.09 -21.03
C SER A 77 6.86 -1.18 -21.08
N LYS A 78 5.68 -1.75 -20.81
CA LYS A 78 4.41 -1.02 -20.70
C LYS A 78 4.17 -0.47 -19.30
N LEU A 79 4.90 -0.95 -18.29
CA LEU A 79 4.72 -0.56 -16.89
C LEU A 79 5.80 0.39 -16.42
N VAL A 80 7.06 0.11 -16.77
CA VAL A 80 8.22 0.90 -16.33
C VAL A 80 8.08 2.35 -16.77
N GLY A 81 8.15 3.27 -15.82
CA GLY A 81 8.01 4.72 -16.03
C GLY A 81 6.60 5.20 -16.40
N LYS A 82 5.62 4.31 -16.62
CA LYS A 82 4.28 4.66 -17.10
C LYS A 82 3.18 4.40 -16.08
N TYR A 83 3.30 3.32 -15.32
CA TYR A 83 2.33 2.96 -14.29
C TYR A 83 2.71 3.62 -12.96
N ILE A 84 1.76 4.30 -12.30
CA ILE A 84 1.94 4.90 -10.97
C ILE A 84 1.05 4.14 -9.98
N PRO A 85 1.60 3.25 -9.13
CA PRO A 85 0.81 2.49 -8.17
C PRO A 85 0.40 3.34 -6.96
N ASN A 86 -0.81 3.12 -6.44
CA ASN A 86 -1.29 3.78 -5.23
C ASN A 86 -0.42 3.50 -3.98
N VAL A 87 0.26 2.34 -3.94
CA VAL A 87 1.08 1.96 -2.78
C VAL A 87 2.33 2.82 -2.66
N THR A 88 2.98 3.14 -3.78
CA THR A 88 4.28 3.82 -3.81
C THR A 88 4.18 5.28 -4.27
N ALA A 89 3.11 5.65 -4.98
CA ALA A 89 2.86 7.00 -5.50
C ALA A 89 4.01 7.56 -6.37
N ARG A 90 4.80 6.69 -6.99
CA ARG A 90 5.85 7.05 -7.95
C ARG A 90 5.86 6.10 -9.15
N PRO A 91 6.44 6.49 -10.30
CA PRO A 91 6.50 5.62 -11.48
C PRO A 91 7.09 4.25 -11.14
N PHE A 92 6.48 3.19 -11.66
CA PHE A 92 6.92 1.82 -11.47
C PHE A 92 8.30 1.60 -12.11
N GLU A 93 9.20 0.94 -11.40
CA GLU A 93 10.57 0.68 -11.85
C GLU A 93 11.02 -0.72 -11.40
N LEU A 94 11.99 -1.29 -12.12
CA LEU A 94 12.65 -2.56 -11.79
C LEU A 94 14.07 -2.31 -11.25
N THR A 95 14.17 -1.42 -10.28
CA THR A 95 15.43 -1.05 -9.62
C THR A 95 15.44 -1.54 -8.18
N LYS A 96 16.63 -1.74 -7.60
CA LYS A 96 16.76 -2.22 -6.22
C LYS A 96 16.11 -1.25 -5.23
N GLU A 97 16.30 0.04 -5.46
CA GLU A 97 15.75 1.15 -4.67
C GLU A 97 14.21 1.12 -4.69
N TYR A 98 13.60 0.79 -5.84
CA TYR A 98 12.15 0.58 -5.93
C TYR A 98 11.66 -0.56 -5.05
N PHE A 99 12.37 -1.69 -5.06
CA PHE A 99 12.01 -2.84 -4.23
C PHE A 99 12.23 -2.57 -2.74
N GLU A 100 13.27 -1.84 -2.36
CA GLU A 100 13.53 -1.41 -0.98
C GLU A 100 12.41 -0.50 -0.45
N ASP A 101 11.97 0.48 -1.25
CA ASP A 101 10.83 1.34 -0.91
C ASP A 101 9.54 0.54 -0.73
N VAL A 102 9.25 -0.39 -1.64
CA VAL A 102 8.09 -1.28 -1.54
C VAL A 102 8.18 -2.14 -0.27
N TYR A 103 9.36 -2.64 0.08
CA TYR A 103 9.56 -3.41 1.30
C TYR A 103 9.30 -2.56 2.54
N ARG A 104 9.87 -1.34 2.62
CA ARG A 104 9.66 -0.41 3.74
C ARG A 104 8.18 -0.14 4.00
N LEU A 105 7.38 0.02 2.94
CA LEU A 105 5.95 0.29 3.04
C LEU A 105 5.10 -0.94 3.39
N THR A 106 5.47 -2.12 2.88
CA THR A 106 4.59 -3.31 2.93
C THR A 106 5.04 -4.38 3.91
N ASN A 107 6.33 -4.43 4.24
CA ASN A 107 7.02 -5.53 4.92
C ASN A 107 6.74 -6.88 4.23
N SER A 108 6.72 -6.91 2.89
CA SER A 108 6.44 -8.13 2.13
C SER A 108 7.61 -9.12 2.22
N PRO A 109 7.40 -10.36 2.71
CA PRO A 109 8.47 -11.36 2.79
C PRO A 109 8.96 -11.83 1.41
N ARG A 110 8.13 -11.71 0.36
CA ARG A 110 8.56 -12.04 -1.00
C ARG A 110 9.52 -11.01 -1.57
N ILE A 111 9.27 -9.74 -1.29
CA ILE A 111 10.16 -8.65 -1.71
C ILE A 111 11.47 -8.72 -0.92
N ALA A 112 11.40 -8.99 0.39
CA ALA A 112 12.59 -9.25 1.22
C ALA A 112 13.47 -10.36 0.64
N ASN A 113 12.88 -11.48 0.22
CA ASN A 113 13.62 -12.58 -0.40
C ASN A 113 14.26 -12.19 -1.75
N ILE A 114 13.61 -11.35 -2.54
CA ILE A 114 14.18 -10.85 -3.80
C ILE A 114 15.37 -9.94 -3.51
N LEU A 115 15.23 -9.00 -2.58
CA LEU A 115 16.31 -8.08 -2.17
C LEU A 115 17.51 -8.81 -1.60
N ALA A 116 17.29 -9.86 -0.80
CA ALA A 116 18.36 -10.69 -0.24
C ALA A 116 19.13 -11.50 -1.30
N ASN A 117 18.52 -11.74 -2.46
CA ASN A 117 19.10 -12.51 -3.56
C ASN A 117 19.16 -11.67 -4.85
N TRP A 118 19.39 -10.36 -4.73
CA TRP A 118 19.24 -9.42 -5.85
C TRP A 118 20.13 -9.76 -7.05
N GLU A 119 21.40 -10.07 -6.77
CA GLU A 119 22.42 -10.40 -7.79
C GLU A 119 21.98 -11.50 -8.75
N LYS A 120 21.32 -12.54 -8.22
CA LYS A 120 20.75 -13.63 -9.04
C LYS A 120 19.77 -13.13 -10.09
N TYR A 121 18.91 -12.17 -9.72
CA TYR A 121 17.89 -11.64 -10.62
C TYR A 121 18.46 -10.66 -11.64
N GLU A 122 19.55 -9.98 -11.28
CA GLU A 122 20.28 -9.08 -12.17
C GLU A 122 20.99 -9.88 -13.28
N GLU A 123 21.72 -10.95 -12.92
CA GLU A 123 22.38 -11.85 -13.88
C GLU A 123 21.41 -12.57 -14.83
N GLU A 124 20.27 -13.06 -14.31
CA GLU A 124 19.22 -13.67 -15.12
C GLU A 124 18.64 -12.67 -16.14
N SER A 125 18.54 -11.38 -15.78
CA SER A 125 18.03 -10.33 -16.67
C SER A 125 18.99 -9.99 -17.82
N GLU A 126 20.30 -9.99 -17.54
CA GLU A 126 21.34 -9.77 -18.56
C GLU A 126 21.44 -10.94 -19.55
N ASN A 127 21.28 -12.17 -19.07
CA ASN A 127 21.33 -13.35 -19.92
C ASN A 127 20.12 -13.46 -20.87
N VAL A 128 18.92 -13.05 -20.41
CA VAL A 128 17.73 -13.00 -21.28
C VAL A 128 17.85 -11.91 -22.34
N SER A 129 18.44 -10.76 -22.01
CA SER A 129 18.64 -9.66 -22.96
C SER A 129 19.74 -9.95 -23.99
N ARG A 130 20.72 -10.81 -23.68
CA ARG A 130 21.75 -11.29 -24.63
C ARG A 130 21.31 -12.45 -25.52
N GLY A 131 20.32 -13.26 -25.11
CA GLY A 131 19.86 -14.44 -25.84
C GLY A 131 18.79 -14.22 -26.93
N GLY A 132 18.29 -12.99 -27.12
CA GLY A 132 17.19 -12.67 -28.04
C GLY A 132 17.58 -12.35 -29.49
N GLY A 133 18.85 -12.47 -29.87
CA GLY A 133 19.37 -12.14 -31.20
C GLY A 133 19.80 -13.36 -32.01
N GLY A 134 18.87 -13.97 -32.76
CA GLY A 134 19.13 -15.05 -33.73
C GLY A 134 18.09 -16.16 -33.58
N THR A 135 17.31 -16.58 -34.58
CA THR A 135 17.57 -16.65 -36.03
C THR A 135 16.26 -16.48 -36.81
N SER A 136 16.31 -15.67 -37.86
CA SER A 136 15.40 -15.75 -39.01
C SER A 136 16.22 -16.36 -40.16
N ALA A 137 15.85 -17.56 -40.58
CA ALA A 137 16.19 -18.15 -41.87
C ALA A 137 14.98 -18.98 -42.30
#